data_AF-A0A352PPK5-F1
#
_entry.id   AF-A0A352PPK5-F1
#
_cell.length_a   1.000
_cell.length_b   1.000
_cell.length_c   1.000
_cell.angle_alpha   90.00
_cell.angle_beta   90.00
_cell.angle_gamma   90.00
#
_symmetry.space_group_name_H-M   'P 1'
#
loop_
_entity.id
_entity.type
_entity.pdbx_description
1 polymer ?
#
loop_
_entity_poly.entity_id
_entity_poly.type
_entity_poly.pdbx_seq_one_letter_code
_entity_poly.pdbx_strand_id
1 'polypeptide(L)' 'MATINPNLYGHFAEHLGRCIYDGIWVGEDSAIPNMGGFRTDIIEALRRLKPPIIRWPGGCFADEY' A
#
# COMPACT_ATOMS: atom_id res chain seq x y z
N MET A 1 -21.90 22.78 11.71
CA MET A 1 -21.19 21.48 11.85
C MET A 1 -19.98 21.51 10.94
N ALA A 2 -18.84 20.98 11.39
CA ALA A 2 -17.63 20.85 10.57
C ALA A 2 -17.64 19.53 9.78
N THR A 3 -16.98 19.50 8.63
CA THR A 3 -16.82 18.31 7.78
C THR A 3 -15.59 17.52 8.22
N ILE A 4 -15.73 16.20 8.35
CA ILE A 4 -14.58 15.32 8.61
C ILE A 4 -13.81 15.16 7.29
N ASN A 5 -12.54 15.54 7.30
CA ASN A 5 -11.68 15.42 6.13
C ASN A 5 -11.43 13.92 5.83
N PRO A 6 -11.69 13.42 4.62
CA PRO A 6 -11.48 12.00 4.29
C PRO A 6 -10.03 11.57 4.50
N ASN A 7 -9.06 12.46 4.35
CA ASN A 7 -7.64 12.15 4.54
C ASN A 7 -7.28 11.74 5.99
N LEU A 8 -8.19 11.89 6.96
CA LEU A 8 -8.05 11.24 8.27
C LEU A 8 -7.95 9.71 8.15
N TYR A 9 -8.56 9.11 7.12
CA TYR A 9 -8.50 7.68 6.83
C TYR A 9 -7.38 7.34 5.84
N GLY A 10 -6.35 8.19 5.75
CA GLY A 10 -5.17 7.91 4.93
C GLY A 10 -4.37 6.71 5.45
N HIS A 11 -3.64 6.07 4.54
CA HIS A 11 -2.78 4.93 4.84
C HIS A 11 -1.30 5.28 4.63
N PHE A 12 -0.44 4.46 5.20
CA PHE A 12 1.00 4.62 5.15
C PHE A 12 1.66 3.27 4.84
N ALA A 13 2.51 3.24 3.82
CA ALA A 13 3.25 2.06 3.38
C ALA A 13 4.74 2.41 3.30
N GLU A 14 5.55 1.75 4.12
CA GLU A 14 7.00 1.97 4.22
C GLU A 14 7.75 0.72 3.78
N HIS A 15 8.97 0.88 3.24
CA HIS A 15 9.90 -0.23 3.03
C HIS A 15 10.42 -0.77 4.38
N LEU A 16 9.53 -1.41 5.13
CA LEU A 16 9.78 -1.91 6.47
C LEU A 16 9.30 -3.35 6.57
N GLY A 17 10.26 -4.26 6.78
CA GLY A 17 10.00 -5.71 6.87
C GLY A 17 9.26 -6.24 5.63
N ARG A 18 8.09 -6.84 5.86
CA ARG A 18 7.23 -7.43 4.81
C ARG A 18 6.09 -6.53 4.35
N CYS A 19 6.15 -5.22 4.64
CA CYS A 19 5.07 -4.30 4.25
C CYS A 19 4.97 -4.19 2.73
N ILE A 20 6.10 -4.00 2.04
CA ILE A 20 6.14 -3.91 0.58
C ILE A 20 6.41 -5.27 -0.05
N TYR A 21 7.54 -5.90 0.25
CA TYR A 21 7.85 -7.24 -0.24
C TYR A 21 7.02 -8.29 0.51
N ASP A 22 6.41 -9.22 -0.23
CA ASP A 22 5.39 -10.20 0.19
C ASP A 22 4.02 -9.61 0.59
N GLY A 23 4.02 -8.39 1.14
CA GLY A 23 2.82 -7.69 1.59
C GLY A 23 2.03 -7.04 0.46
N ILE A 24 2.70 -6.37 -0.48
CA ILE A 24 2.09 -5.68 -1.62
C ILE A 24 2.66 -6.21 -2.94
N TRP A 25 3.98 -6.29 -3.02
CA TRP A 25 4.73 -6.77 -4.17
C TRP A 25 5.26 -8.18 -3.94
N VAL A 26 5.01 -9.08 -4.90
CA VAL A 26 5.47 -10.48 -4.88
C VAL A 26 6.34 -10.84 -6.08
N GLY A 27 6.49 -9.94 -7.05
CA GLY A 27 7.19 -10.19 -8.32
C GLY A 27 6.26 -10.78 -9.39
N GLU A 28 6.56 -10.48 -10.66
CA GLU A 28 5.70 -10.89 -11.80
C GLU A 28 5.62 -12.41 -11.97
N ASP A 29 6.74 -13.10 -11.76
CA ASP A 29 6.85 -14.56 -11.87
C ASP A 29 6.37 -15.31 -10.60
N SER A 30 5.77 -14.61 -9.65
CA SER A 30 5.28 -15.22 -8.41
C SER A 30 4.16 -16.21 -8.67
N ALA A 31 4.17 -17.33 -7.93
CA ALA A 31 3.02 -18.24 -7.88
C ALA A 31 1.76 -17.60 -7.24
N ILE A 32 1.92 -16.48 -6.53
CA ILE A 32 0.82 -15.73 -5.96
C ILE A 32 0.12 -14.93 -7.08
N PRO A 33 -1.22 -15.01 -7.21
CA PRO A 33 -1.96 -14.24 -8.20
C PRO A 33 -1.64 -12.74 -8.11
N ASN A 34 -1.11 -12.18 -9.20
CA ASN A 34 -0.64 -10.80 -9.24
C ASN A 34 -0.98 -10.12 -10.57
N MET A 35 -0.99 -8.78 -10.57
CA MET A 35 -1.05 -7.94 -11.77
C MET A 35 0.21 -7.08 -11.80
N GLY A 36 1.14 -7.38 -12.70
CA GLY A 36 2.42 -6.68 -12.79
C GLY A 36 3.20 -6.74 -11.48
N GLY A 37 3.23 -7.89 -10.80
CA GLY A 37 3.96 -8.13 -9.55
C GLY A 37 3.24 -7.71 -8.27
N PHE A 38 2.11 -6.99 -8.36
CA PHE A 38 1.28 -6.63 -7.21
C PHE A 38 0.20 -7.66 -6.95
N ARG A 39 0.06 -8.13 -5.70
CA ARG A 39 -0.92 -9.16 -5.36
C ARG A 39 -2.36 -8.69 -5.63
N THR A 40 -3.14 -9.52 -6.30
CA THR A 40 -4.51 -9.14 -6.70
C THR A 40 -5.47 -9.04 -5.51
N ASP A 41 -5.29 -9.88 -4.49
CA ASP A 41 -6.10 -9.85 -3.26
C ASP A 41 -5.99 -8.51 -2.52
N ILE A 42 -4.79 -7.94 -2.42
CA ILE A 42 -4.54 -6.64 -1.82
C ILE A 42 -5.11 -5.51 -2.68
N ILE A 43 -4.94 -5.56 -4.01
CA ILE A 43 -5.52 -4.56 -4.92
C ILE A 43 -7.04 -4.51 -4.76
N GLU A 44 -7.69 -5.67 -4.74
CA GLU A 44 -9.14 -5.75 -4.58
C GLU A 44 -9.61 -5.26 -3.20
N ALA A 45 -8.86 -5.58 -2.14
CA ALA A 45 -9.15 -5.05 -0.81
C ALA A 45 -9.03 -3.51 -0.75
N LEU A 46 -7.96 -2.94 -1.32
CA LEU A 46 -7.75 -1.49 -1.37
C LEU A 46 -8.82 -0.79 -2.22
N ARG A 47 -9.24 -1.38 -3.36
CA ARG A 47 -10.34 -0.86 -4.18
C ARG A 47 -11.66 -0.81 -3.43
N ARG A 48 -11.94 -1.82 -2.59
CA ARG A 48 -13.14 -1.84 -1.72
C ARG A 48 -13.05 -0.80 -0.60
N LEU A 49 -11.87 -0.65 0.00
CA LEU A 49 -11.62 0.29 1.10
C LEU A 49 -11.62 1.76 0.65
N LYS A 50 -11.20 2.03 -0.59
CA LYS A 50 -11.08 3.36 -1.18
C LYS A 50 -10.26 4.32 -0.29
N PRO A 51 -9.01 3.95 0.04
CA PRO A 51 -8.15 4.83 0.83
C PRO A 51 -7.99 6.16 0.08
N PRO A 52 -8.23 7.31 0.74
CA PRO A 52 -8.20 8.61 0.08
C PRO A 52 -6.77 9.07 -0.23
N ILE A 53 -5.78 8.55 0.50
CA ILE A 53 -4.37 8.81 0.29
C ILE A 53 -3.55 7.63 0.83
N ILE A 54 -2.44 7.31 0.16
CA ILE A 54 -1.42 6.38 0.64
C ILE A 54 -0.07 7.08 0.56
N ARG A 55 0.64 7.21 1.68
CA ARG A 55 2.00 7.77 1.74
C ARG A 55 3.05 6.66 1.63
N TRP A 56 4.05 6.86 0.78
CA TRP A 56 5.19 5.97 0.49
C TRP A 56 6.38 6.85 0.01
N PRO A 57 7.68 6.49 0.12
CA PRO A 57 8.30 5.25 0.62
C PRO A 57 8.52 5.20 2.13
N GLY A 58 8.24 6.33 2.79
CA GLY A 58 7.88 6.42 4.20
C GLY A 58 8.97 6.64 5.23
N GLY A 59 8.56 7.27 6.34
CA GLY A 59 9.28 7.26 7.62
C GLY A 59 10.74 7.68 7.51
N CYS A 60 11.59 6.95 8.22
CA CYS A 60 13.05 7.13 8.15
C CYS A 60 13.62 6.56 6.85
N PHE A 61 12.95 5.56 6.24
CA PHE A 61 13.41 4.99 4.98
C PHE A 61 13.45 6.04 3.86
N ALA A 62 12.51 6.99 3.85
CA ALA A 62 12.45 8.08 2.88
C ALA A 62 13.63 9.06 2.99
N ASP A 63 14.31 9.15 4.14
CA ASP A 63 15.45 10.05 4.33
C ASP A 63 16.75 9.47 3.73
N GLU A 64 16.78 8.16 3.50
CA GLU A 64 17.92 7.42 2.94
C GLU A 64 17.61 6.77 1.57
N TYR A 65 16.44 7.10 0.98
CA TYR A 65 15.95 6.51 -0.28
C TYR A 65 16.60 7.11 -1.54
#